data_AF-A0A940TU13-F1
#
_entry.id   AF-A0A940TU13-F1
#
_cell.length_a   1.000
_cell.length_b   1.000
_cell.length_c   1.000
_cell.angle_alpha   90.00
_cell.angle_beta   90.00
_cell.angle_gamma   90.00
#
_symmetry.space_group_name_H-M   'P 1'
#
loop_
_entity.id
_entity.type
_entity.pdbx_description
1 polymer ?
#
loop_
_entity_poly.entity_id
_entity_poly.type
_entity_poly.pdbx_seq_one_letter_code
_entity_poly.pdbx_strand_id
1 'polypeptide(L)'
;MQSSRARNNWIIDAILFTGFILLFFVDLTGVELHQWLGIAGIILALYHLLEHWDWVLAVSQRFFGRTTWKARLYYLVDAALLLGFAAILVSGLAISTWLSPSFENLPAWIDFHITTSIITLLILLVKIVIHWRWIVKTARGLIPRPATPTTTRPPLRPLAAPIDNNRRDFLKLMGFVGAAAVLAMLNVASSTGESEGVKTFTQSLNRGAATTGQATTQDTSGQSRSSSSTCISRCPKGRSCSYPGHCRQYTDANQNGRCDLGECV
;
A
#
# COMPACT_ATOMS: atom_id res chain seq x y z
N MET A 1 -12.57 -17.52 -17.34
CA MET A 1 -11.14 -17.90 -17.51
C MET A 1 -10.33 -16.63 -17.60
N GLN A 2 -9.26 -16.47 -16.83
CA GLN A 2 -8.37 -15.32 -17.01
C GLN A 2 -7.50 -15.52 -18.26
N SER A 3 -7.20 -14.45 -18.99
CA SER A 3 -6.26 -14.49 -20.12
C SER A 3 -4.88 -14.94 -19.63
N SER A 4 -4.19 -15.77 -20.42
CA SER A 4 -2.80 -16.20 -20.17
C SER A 4 -1.87 -15.01 -19.95
N ARG A 5 -2.09 -13.91 -20.67
CA ARG A 5 -1.33 -12.65 -20.52
C ARG A 5 -1.51 -12.04 -19.13
N ALA A 6 -2.76 -11.92 -18.64
CA ALA A 6 -3.00 -11.34 -17.32
C ALA A 6 -2.34 -12.15 -16.19
N ARG A 7 -2.32 -13.48 -16.32
CA ARG A 7 -1.60 -14.36 -15.42
C ARG A 7 -0.09 -14.16 -15.49
N ASN A 8 0.49 -14.13 -16.70
CA ASN A 8 1.93 -13.95 -16.87
C ASN A 8 2.40 -12.62 -16.30
N ASN A 9 1.69 -11.52 -16.58
CA ASN A 9 2.04 -10.20 -16.06
C ASN A 9 2.03 -10.19 -14.53
N TRP A 10 1.02 -10.80 -13.90
CA TRP A 10 0.95 -10.91 -12.44
C TRP A 10 2.12 -11.71 -11.85
N ILE A 11 2.55 -12.80 -12.51
CA ILE A 11 3.69 -13.61 -12.06
C ILE A 11 4.98 -12.79 -12.15
N ILE A 12 5.19 -12.08 -13.27
CA ILE A 12 6.37 -11.21 -13.46
C ILE A 12 6.40 -10.13 -12.38
N ASP A 13 5.26 -9.47 -12.12
CA ASP A 13 5.15 -8.44 -11.09
C ASP A 13 5.45 -8.99 -9.69
N ALA A 14 4.97 -10.21 -9.38
CA ALA A 14 5.23 -10.87 -8.10
C ALA A 14 6.70 -11.24 -7.93
N ILE A 15 7.37 -11.71 -8.99
CA ILE A 15 8.80 -12.02 -8.99
C ILE A 15 9.61 -10.74 -8.82
N LEU A 16 9.30 -9.68 -9.58
CA LEU A 16 9.98 -8.38 -9.46
C LEU A 16 9.84 -7.79 -8.06
N PHE A 17 8.64 -7.79 -7.48
CA PHE A 17 8.41 -7.30 -6.12
C PHE A 17 9.21 -8.12 -5.09
N THR A 18 9.14 -9.45 -5.16
CA THR A 18 9.81 -10.33 -4.20
C THR A 18 11.33 -10.23 -4.34
N GLY A 19 11.85 -10.22 -5.56
CA GLY A 19 13.27 -10.05 -5.85
C GLY A 19 13.79 -8.70 -5.38
N PHE A 20 13.01 -7.62 -5.57
CA PHE A 20 13.39 -6.31 -5.08
C PHE A 20 13.42 -6.25 -3.55
N ILE A 21 12.46 -6.87 -2.86
CA ILE A 21 12.50 -7.01 -1.39
C ILE A 21 13.75 -7.78 -0.94
N LEU A 22 14.09 -8.89 -1.62
CA LEU A 22 15.27 -9.69 -1.29
C LEU A 22 16.58 -8.90 -1.38
N LEU A 23 16.67 -7.95 -2.32
CA LEU A 23 17.85 -7.09 -2.48
C LEU A 23 18.13 -6.19 -1.26
N PHE A 24 17.16 -5.92 -0.39
CA PHE A 24 17.38 -5.18 0.86
C PHE A 24 18.09 -6.01 1.94
N PHE A 25 18.19 -7.32 1.77
CA PHE A 25 18.84 -8.25 2.71
C PHE A 25 20.26 -8.57 2.25
N VAL A 26 21.12 -7.56 2.17
CA VAL A 26 22.52 -7.70 1.74
C VAL A 26 23.31 -8.63 2.67
N ASP A 27 23.04 -8.61 3.98
CA ASP A 27 23.70 -9.50 4.95
C ASP A 27 23.38 -10.98 4.71
N LEU A 28 22.17 -11.27 4.21
CA LEU A 28 21.73 -12.63 3.87
C LEU A 28 22.25 -13.07 2.51
N THR A 29 22.19 -12.18 1.52
CA THR A 29 22.55 -12.49 0.14
C THR A 29 24.06 -12.47 -0.09
N GLY A 30 24.78 -11.61 0.64
CA GLY A 30 26.16 -11.27 0.35
C GLY A 30 26.29 -10.36 -0.88
N VAL A 31 27.41 -9.65 -0.97
CA VAL A 31 27.67 -8.66 -2.04
C VAL A 31 27.64 -9.28 -3.45
N GLU A 32 28.16 -10.49 -3.61
CA GLU A 32 28.20 -11.17 -4.90
C GLU A 32 26.79 -11.51 -5.40
N LEU A 33 25.95 -12.15 -4.58
CA LEU A 33 24.59 -12.49 -4.96
C LEU A 33 23.72 -11.25 -5.12
N HIS A 34 23.90 -10.22 -4.30
CA HIS A 34 23.21 -8.94 -4.44
C HIS A 34 23.45 -8.31 -5.83
N GLN A 35 24.69 -8.33 -6.32
CA GLN A 35 25.03 -7.83 -7.66
C GLN A 35 24.35 -8.66 -8.76
N TRP A 36 24.41 -9.99 -8.68
CA TRP A 36 23.74 -10.87 -9.65
C TRP A 36 22.22 -10.69 -9.66
N LEU A 37 21.60 -10.65 -8.47
CA LEU A 37 20.17 -10.40 -8.32
C LEU A 37 19.79 -9.01 -8.84
N GLY A 38 20.65 -8.01 -8.64
CA GLY A 38 20.47 -6.66 -9.15
C GLY A 38 20.40 -6.65 -10.69
N ILE A 39 21.39 -7.26 -11.35
CA ILE A 39 21.42 -7.36 -12.83
C ILE A 39 20.22 -8.15 -13.34
N ALA A 40 19.91 -9.31 -12.74
CA ALA A 40 18.76 -10.12 -13.12
C ALA A 40 17.44 -9.35 -12.95
N GLY A 41 17.30 -8.59 -11.86
CA GLY A 41 16.14 -7.73 -11.59
C GLY A 41 15.97 -6.64 -12.66
N ILE A 42 17.06 -5.98 -13.06
CA ILE A 42 17.03 -4.96 -14.13
C ILE A 42 16.63 -5.57 -15.48
N ILE A 43 17.20 -6.73 -15.85
CA ILE A 43 16.84 -7.42 -17.10
C ILE A 43 15.34 -7.76 -17.10
N LEU A 44 14.83 -8.30 -15.98
CA LEU A 44 13.41 -8.64 -15.87
C LEU A 44 12.51 -7.39 -15.89
N ALA A 45 12.95 -6.28 -15.29
CA ALA A 45 12.23 -5.01 -15.33
C ALA A 45 12.17 -4.42 -16.74
N LEU A 46 13.26 -4.51 -17.51
CA LEU A 46 13.29 -4.12 -18.92
C LEU A 46 12.35 -5.00 -19.76
N TYR A 47 12.35 -6.31 -19.53
CA TYR A 47 11.40 -7.21 -20.18
C TYR A 47 9.95 -6.83 -19.86
N HIS A 48 9.63 -6.54 -18.59
CA HIS A 48 8.32 -6.06 -18.18
C HIS A 48 7.93 -4.74 -18.88
N LEU A 49 8.85 -3.79 -19.00
CA LEU A 49 8.64 -2.54 -19.71
C LEU A 49 8.32 -2.77 -21.20
N LEU A 50 9.04 -3.69 -21.84
CA LEU A 50 8.83 -4.04 -23.25
C LEU A 50 7.47 -4.71 -23.50
N GLU A 51 7.02 -5.61 -22.61
CA GLU A 51 5.67 -6.20 -22.70
C GLU A 51 4.56 -5.14 -22.62
N HIS A 52 4.84 -4.01 -21.98
CA HIS A 52 3.91 -2.89 -21.80
C HIS A 52 4.17 -1.70 -22.73
N TRP A 53 5.07 -1.82 -23.71
CA TRP A 53 5.56 -0.71 -24.53
C TRP A 53 4.46 0.01 -25.32
N ASP A 54 3.50 -0.73 -25.88
CA ASP A 54 2.37 -0.15 -26.61
C ASP A 54 1.54 0.81 -25.74
N TRP A 55 1.35 0.47 -24.47
CA TRP A 55 0.65 1.33 -23.53
C TRP A 55 1.46 2.58 -23.20
N VAL A 56 2.78 2.43 -23.00
CA VAL A 56 3.70 3.54 -22.75
C VAL A 56 3.65 4.53 -23.92
N LEU A 57 3.78 4.04 -25.16
CA LEU A 57 3.69 4.87 -26.36
C LEU A 57 2.33 5.59 -26.47
N ALA A 58 1.23 4.85 -26.28
CA ALA A 58 -0.11 5.40 -26.39
C ALA A 58 -0.38 6.51 -25.36
N VAL A 59 0.07 6.34 -24.11
CA VAL A 59 -0.10 7.37 -23.07
C VAL A 59 0.86 8.53 -23.28
N SER A 60 2.10 8.29 -23.70
CA SER A 60 3.10 9.34 -23.98
C SER A 60 2.62 10.30 -25.08
N GLN A 61 2.13 9.76 -26.20
CA GLN A 61 1.63 10.57 -27.32
C GLN A 61 0.41 11.42 -26.95
N ARG A 62 -0.39 10.95 -25.99
CA ARG A 62 -1.63 11.60 -25.57
C ARG A 62 -1.50 12.30 -24.22
N PHE A 63 -0.28 12.45 -23.70
CA PHE A 63 -0.05 12.94 -22.35
C PHE A 63 -0.63 14.34 -22.15
N PHE A 64 -0.30 15.26 -23.07
CA PHE A 64 -0.85 16.62 -23.14
C PHE A 64 -2.20 16.70 -23.87
N GLY A 65 -2.66 15.60 -24.46
CA GLY A 65 -3.96 15.49 -25.14
C GLY A 65 -5.08 14.97 -24.24
N ARG A 66 -6.10 14.35 -24.84
CA ARG A 66 -7.27 13.77 -24.15
C ARG A 66 -6.92 12.39 -23.54
N THR A 67 -6.30 12.41 -22.37
CA THR A 67 -6.05 11.21 -21.55
C THR A 67 -6.71 11.34 -20.17
N THR A 68 -7.20 10.25 -19.61
CA THR A 68 -7.80 10.27 -18.27
C THR A 68 -6.75 10.60 -17.19
N TRP A 69 -7.15 11.33 -16.15
CA TRP A 69 -6.25 11.63 -15.02
C TRP A 69 -5.65 10.35 -14.39
N LYS A 70 -6.43 9.27 -14.30
CA LYS A 70 -5.95 7.99 -13.78
C LYS A 70 -4.80 7.42 -14.62
N ALA A 71 -4.93 7.44 -15.95
CA ALA A 71 -3.86 6.97 -16.83
C ALA A 71 -2.60 7.83 -16.73
N ARG A 72 -2.75 9.16 -16.56
CA ARG A 72 -1.60 10.06 -16.29
C ARG A 72 -0.93 9.73 -14.97
N LEU A 73 -1.69 9.52 -13.90
CA LEU A 73 -1.15 9.12 -12.59
C LEU A 73 -0.37 7.81 -12.70
N TYR A 74 -0.92 6.79 -13.37
CA TYR A 74 -0.24 5.50 -13.53
C TYR A 74 1.07 5.67 -14.29
N TYR A 75 1.04 6.46 -15.37
CA TYR A 75 2.23 6.78 -16.15
C TYR A 75 3.30 7.51 -15.32
N LEU A 76 2.91 8.49 -14.50
CA LEU A 76 3.84 9.23 -13.64
C LEU A 76 4.47 8.33 -12.57
N VAL A 77 3.70 7.45 -11.93
CA VAL A 77 4.24 6.49 -10.96
C VAL A 77 5.20 5.52 -11.65
N ASP A 78 4.86 5.04 -12.85
CA ASP A 78 5.70 4.10 -13.61
C ASP A 78 6.98 4.78 -14.12
N ALA A 79 6.90 6.03 -14.56
CA ALA A 79 8.07 6.83 -14.93
C ALA A 79 8.98 7.11 -13.73
N ALA A 80 8.41 7.39 -12.56
CA ALA A 80 9.17 7.57 -11.32
C ALA A 80 9.88 6.27 -10.89
N LEU A 81 9.22 5.11 -11.03
CA LEU A 81 9.86 3.80 -10.82
C LEU A 81 10.99 3.54 -11.81
N LEU A 82 10.77 3.82 -13.11
CA LEU A 82 11.81 3.66 -14.13
C LEU A 82 13.05 4.49 -13.80
N LEU A 83 12.85 5.75 -13.41
CA LEU A 83 13.94 6.64 -13.00
C LEU A 83 14.64 6.14 -11.73
N GLY A 84 13.87 5.69 -10.74
CA GLY A 84 14.40 5.11 -9.50
C GLY A 84 15.27 3.89 -9.76
N PHE A 85 14.78 2.92 -10.54
CA PHE A 85 15.56 1.73 -10.91
C PHE A 85 16.80 2.06 -11.75
N ALA A 86 16.71 3.04 -12.67
CA ALA A 86 17.87 3.50 -13.42
C ALA A 86 18.93 4.12 -12.50
N ALA A 87 18.54 4.95 -11.53
CA ALA A 87 19.45 5.53 -10.55
C ALA A 87 20.06 4.47 -9.61
N ILE A 88 19.29 3.46 -9.19
CA ILE A 88 19.80 2.30 -8.43
C ILE A 88 20.83 1.52 -9.25
N LEU A 89 20.56 1.25 -10.53
CA LEU A 89 21.50 0.55 -11.41
C LEU A 89 22.80 1.34 -11.59
N VAL A 90 22.72 2.63 -11.91
CA VAL A 90 23.90 3.48 -12.12
C VAL A 90 24.74 3.56 -10.85
N SER A 91 24.10 3.82 -9.71
CA SER A 91 24.80 3.88 -8.43
C SER A 91 25.34 2.52 -7.98
N GLY A 92 24.62 1.42 -8.26
CA GLY A 92 25.06 0.06 -7.97
C GLY A 92 26.29 -0.35 -8.78
N LEU A 93 26.34 0.02 -10.06
CA LEU A 93 27.52 -0.15 -10.90
C LEU A 93 28.69 0.73 -10.42
N ALA A 94 28.40 1.94 -9.94
CA ALA A 94 29.41 2.85 -9.42
C ALA A 94 30.05 2.35 -8.11
N ILE A 95 29.33 1.58 -7.29
CA ILE A 95 29.86 0.95 -6.06
C ILE A 95 30.22 -0.53 -6.25
N SER A 96 30.14 -1.04 -7.48
CA SER A 96 30.33 -2.46 -7.79
C SER A 96 31.76 -2.92 -7.56
N THR A 97 31.91 -4.08 -6.92
CA THR A 97 33.21 -4.73 -6.73
C THR A 97 33.77 -5.30 -8.03
N TRP A 98 32.94 -5.53 -9.05
CA TRP A 98 33.37 -6.05 -10.35
C TRP A 98 34.08 -5.01 -11.21
N LEU A 99 33.61 -3.76 -11.17
CA LEU A 99 34.21 -2.65 -11.93
C LEU A 99 35.33 -1.95 -11.14
N SER A 100 35.27 -2.02 -9.81
CA SER A 100 36.23 -1.38 -8.89
C SER A 100 36.66 0.05 -9.32
N PRO A 101 35.70 0.96 -9.59
CA PRO A 101 36.04 2.29 -10.08
C PRO A 101 36.73 3.12 -8.97
N SER A 102 37.74 3.90 -9.36
CA SER A 102 38.51 4.75 -8.44
C SER A 102 37.80 6.08 -8.17
N PHE A 103 36.65 6.04 -7.47
CA PHE A 103 35.94 7.24 -7.04
C PHE A 103 36.45 7.76 -5.70
N GLU A 104 36.72 9.07 -5.60
CA GLU A 104 37.16 9.71 -4.36
C GLU A 104 36.06 9.76 -3.27
N ASN A 105 34.78 9.72 -3.67
CA ASN A 105 33.62 9.88 -2.78
C ASN A 105 32.75 8.62 -2.70
N LEU A 106 33.35 7.45 -2.49
CA LEU A 106 32.62 6.18 -2.37
C LEU A 106 31.45 6.19 -1.35
N PRO A 107 31.59 6.80 -0.14
CA PRO A 107 30.48 6.84 0.83
C PRO A 107 29.24 7.57 0.29
N ALA A 108 29.42 8.63 -0.51
CA ALA A 108 28.30 9.37 -1.10
C ALA A 108 27.54 8.53 -2.14
N TRP A 109 28.24 7.71 -2.93
CA TRP A 109 27.60 6.79 -3.86
C TRP A 109 26.84 5.68 -3.16
N ILE A 110 27.38 5.16 -2.04
CA ILE A 110 26.69 4.17 -1.20
C ILE A 110 25.41 4.79 -0.60
N ASP A 111 25.50 5.97 0.01
CA ASP A 111 24.34 6.65 0.59
C ASP A 111 23.27 6.97 -0.47
N PHE A 112 23.69 7.44 -1.66
CA PHE A 112 22.80 7.68 -2.77
C PHE A 112 22.11 6.39 -3.25
N HIS A 113 22.83 5.27 -3.35
CA HIS A 113 22.28 3.97 -3.73
C HIS A 113 21.20 3.50 -2.73
N ILE A 114 21.51 3.58 -1.43
CA ILE A 114 20.60 3.17 -0.35
C ILE A 114 19.36 4.06 -0.32
N THR A 115 19.54 5.38 -0.32
CA THR A 115 18.44 6.35 -0.26
C THR A 115 17.52 6.21 -1.48
N THR A 116 18.09 6.09 -2.67
CA THR A 116 17.32 5.87 -3.91
C THR A 116 16.56 4.55 -3.87
N SER A 117 17.15 3.49 -3.31
CA SER A 117 16.49 2.20 -3.14
C SER A 117 15.26 2.29 -2.23
N ILE A 118 15.39 2.96 -1.08
CA ILE A 118 14.26 3.18 -0.15
C ILE A 118 13.15 3.99 -0.82
N ILE A 119 13.49 5.10 -1.47
CA ILE A 119 12.51 5.95 -2.18
C ILE A 119 11.78 5.13 -3.27
N THR A 120 12.52 4.34 -4.05
CA THR A 120 11.95 3.51 -5.11
C THR A 120 11.02 2.44 -4.53
N LEU A 121 11.35 1.85 -3.37
CA LEU A 121 10.45 0.94 -2.65
C LEU A 121 9.15 1.64 -2.24
N LEU A 122 9.22 2.85 -1.70
CA LEU A 122 8.02 3.61 -1.33
C LEU A 122 7.12 3.91 -2.54
N ILE A 123 7.72 4.29 -3.68
CA ILE A 123 6.97 4.51 -4.92
C ILE A 123 6.32 3.19 -5.40
N LEU A 124 7.02 2.06 -5.28
CA LEU A 124 6.49 0.74 -5.62
C LEU A 124 5.29 0.38 -4.73
N LEU A 125 5.34 0.68 -3.44
CA LEU A 125 4.21 0.51 -2.53
C LEU A 125 3.00 1.33 -2.99
N VAL A 126 3.20 2.57 -3.41
CA VAL A 126 2.14 3.40 -3.99
C VAL A 126 1.56 2.74 -5.24
N LYS A 127 2.40 2.21 -6.14
CA LYS A 127 1.95 1.46 -7.33
C LYS A 127 1.06 0.27 -6.94
N ILE A 128 1.45 -0.50 -5.92
CA ILE A 128 0.69 -1.66 -5.43
C ILE A 128 -0.65 -1.21 -4.83
N VAL A 129 -0.66 -0.14 -4.02
CA VAL A 129 -1.89 0.46 -3.47
C VAL A 129 -2.83 0.90 -4.57
N ILE A 130 -2.33 1.50 -5.65
CA ILE A 130 -3.15 1.93 -6.77
C ILE A 130 -3.76 0.73 -7.51
N HIS A 131 -2.99 -0.34 -7.71
CA HIS A 131 -3.38 -1.51 -8.52
C HIS A 131 -4.01 -2.66 -7.73
N TRP A 132 -4.22 -2.50 -6.43
CA TRP A 132 -4.62 -3.57 -5.49
C TRP A 132 -5.83 -4.40 -5.95
N ARG A 133 -6.85 -3.77 -6.55
CA ARG A 133 -8.08 -4.45 -6.99
C ARG A 133 -7.78 -5.44 -8.10
N TRP A 134 -6.91 -5.06 -9.03
CA TRP A 134 -6.46 -5.94 -10.11
C TRP A 134 -5.62 -7.08 -9.54
N ILE A 135 -4.67 -6.77 -8.65
CA ILE A 135 -3.78 -7.77 -8.02
C ILE A 135 -4.61 -8.85 -7.32
N VAL A 136 -5.55 -8.47 -6.44
CA VAL A 136 -6.41 -9.42 -5.71
C VAL A 136 -7.30 -10.22 -6.66
N LYS A 137 -7.92 -9.57 -7.65
CA LYS A 137 -8.80 -10.23 -8.61
C LYS A 137 -8.04 -11.27 -9.43
N THR A 138 -6.86 -10.92 -9.91
CA THR A 138 -6.00 -11.79 -10.70
C THR A 138 -5.51 -12.96 -9.85
N ALA A 139 -4.91 -12.70 -8.68
CA ALA A 139 -4.43 -13.72 -7.74
C ALA A 139 -5.49 -14.78 -7.39
N ARG A 140 -6.74 -14.36 -7.15
CA ARG A 140 -7.85 -15.27 -6.83
C ARG A 140 -8.21 -16.24 -7.94
N GLY A 141 -8.05 -15.85 -9.20
CA GLY A 141 -8.33 -16.75 -10.32
C GLY A 141 -7.13 -17.61 -10.71
N LEU A 142 -5.98 -17.47 -10.04
CA LEU A 142 -4.89 -18.43 -10.12
C LEU A 142 -5.15 -19.67 -9.26
N ILE A 143 -5.94 -19.53 -8.19
CA ILE A 143 -6.34 -20.65 -7.33
C ILE A 143 -7.37 -21.51 -8.07
N PRO A 144 -7.08 -22.79 -8.35
CA PRO A 144 -8.05 -23.70 -8.96
C PRO A 144 -9.29 -23.81 -8.08
N ARG A 145 -10.47 -23.56 -8.65
CA ARG A 145 -11.72 -23.84 -7.95
C ARG A 145 -12.06 -25.32 -8.14
N PRO A 146 -12.43 -26.05 -7.07
CA PRO A 146 -12.98 -27.39 -7.23
C PRO A 146 -14.18 -27.30 -8.18
N ALA A 147 -14.26 -28.22 -9.14
CA ALA A 147 -15.40 -28.28 -10.04
C ALA A 147 -16.66 -28.46 -9.20
N THR A 148 -17.55 -27.46 -9.21
CA THR A 148 -18.85 -27.61 -8.57
C THR A 148 -19.58 -28.75 -9.30
N PRO A 149 -19.94 -29.85 -8.61
CA PRO A 149 -20.71 -30.90 -9.24
C PRO A 149 -22.00 -30.30 -9.80
N THR A 150 -22.32 -30.64 -11.04
CA THR A 150 -23.56 -30.25 -11.74
C THR A 150 -24.76 -30.77 -10.95
N THR A 151 -25.15 -30.04 -9.92
CA THR A 151 -26.32 -30.35 -9.11
C THR A 151 -27.52 -29.69 -9.78
N THR A 152 -28.55 -30.48 -10.00
CA THR A 152 -29.87 -30.11 -10.53
C THR A 152 -30.29 -28.73 -10.03
N ARG A 153 -30.69 -27.83 -10.95
CA ARG A 153 -31.07 -26.44 -10.66
C ARG A 153 -32.00 -26.37 -9.43
N PRO A 154 -31.57 -25.81 -8.29
CA PRO A 154 -32.46 -25.57 -7.16
C PRO A 154 -33.43 -24.43 -7.51
N PRO A 155 -34.61 -24.36 -6.86
CA PRO A 155 -35.58 -23.29 -7.08
C PRO A 155 -34.97 -21.92 -6.80
N LEU A 156 -35.43 -20.91 -7.54
CA LEU A 156 -34.96 -19.52 -7.49
C LEU A 156 -35.12 -18.96 -6.07
N ARG A 157 -34.05 -19.05 -5.28
CA ARG A 157 -33.96 -18.42 -3.96
C ARG A 157 -33.35 -17.03 -4.14
N PRO A 158 -33.87 -15.97 -3.47
CA PRO A 158 -33.26 -14.66 -3.50
C PRO A 158 -31.78 -14.77 -3.11
N LEU A 159 -30.91 -14.44 -4.05
CA LEU A 159 -29.47 -14.52 -3.84
C LEU A 159 -29.12 -13.43 -2.82
N ALA A 160 -28.73 -13.83 -1.61
CA ALA A 160 -28.11 -12.89 -0.68
C ALA A 160 -26.96 -12.20 -1.44
N ALA A 161 -27.02 -10.87 -1.54
CA ALA A 161 -25.99 -10.11 -2.24
C ALA A 161 -24.62 -10.55 -1.71
N PRO A 162 -23.65 -10.90 -2.59
CA PRO A 162 -22.34 -11.32 -2.15
C PRO A 162 -21.77 -10.25 -1.21
N ILE A 163 -21.42 -10.64 0.02
CA ILE A 163 -20.76 -9.73 0.95
C ILE A 163 -19.46 -9.28 0.28
N ASP A 164 -19.30 -7.96 0.16
CA ASP A 164 -18.14 -7.35 -0.47
C ASP A 164 -16.87 -7.64 0.35
N ASN A 165 -16.17 -8.73 0.03
CA ASN A 165 -14.94 -9.13 0.70
C ASN A 165 -13.76 -8.18 0.41
N ASN A 166 -13.98 -7.17 -0.43
CA ASN A 166 -12.99 -6.22 -0.93
C ASN A 166 -12.22 -5.49 0.19
N ARG A 167 -12.86 -5.18 1.33
CA ARG A 167 -12.15 -4.58 2.49
C ARG A 167 -11.16 -5.55 3.14
N ARG A 168 -11.55 -6.81 3.35
CA ARG A 168 -10.68 -7.82 3.97
C ARG A 168 -9.50 -8.16 3.07
N ASP A 169 -9.73 -8.22 1.76
CA ASP A 169 -8.67 -8.52 0.80
C ASP A 169 -7.66 -7.40 0.69
N PHE A 170 -8.13 -6.15 0.71
CA PHE A 170 -7.28 -4.98 0.80
C PHE A 170 -6.36 -5.05 2.02
N LEU A 171 -6.94 -5.29 3.21
CA LEU A 171 -6.18 -5.37 4.44
C LEU A 171 -5.17 -6.52 4.45
N LYS A 172 -5.51 -7.68 3.88
CA LYS A 172 -4.57 -8.81 3.76
C LYS A 172 -3.40 -8.47 2.84
N LEU A 173 -3.67 -7.91 1.66
CA LEU A 173 -2.62 -7.54 0.71
C LEU A 173 -1.73 -6.45 1.31
N MET A 174 -2.32 -5.38 1.86
CA MET A 174 -1.54 -4.27 2.44
C MET A 174 -0.81 -4.66 3.71
N GLY A 175 -1.38 -5.53 4.54
CA GLY A 175 -0.70 -6.07 5.71
C GLY A 175 0.54 -6.86 5.33
N PHE A 176 0.45 -7.74 4.33
CA PHE A 176 1.59 -8.53 3.85
C PHE A 176 2.66 -7.64 3.19
N VAL A 177 2.25 -6.81 2.23
CA VAL A 177 3.16 -5.94 1.47
C VAL A 177 3.83 -4.92 2.39
N GLY A 178 3.07 -4.33 3.32
CA GLY A 178 3.59 -3.39 4.31
C GLY A 178 4.57 -4.04 5.28
N ALA A 179 4.26 -5.23 5.81
CA ALA A 179 5.17 -5.95 6.70
C ALA A 179 6.49 -6.31 5.99
N ALA A 180 6.43 -6.81 4.75
CA ALA A 180 7.63 -7.12 3.96
C ALA A 180 8.50 -5.87 3.72
N ALA A 181 7.88 -4.75 3.36
CA ALA A 181 8.61 -3.50 3.14
C ALA A 181 9.20 -2.90 4.42
N VAL A 182 8.48 -2.97 5.55
CA VAL A 182 9.01 -2.54 6.86
C VAL A 182 10.21 -3.40 7.26
N LEU A 183 10.12 -4.72 7.12
CA LEU A 183 11.25 -5.62 7.39
C LEU A 183 12.46 -5.29 6.51
N ALA A 184 12.25 -5.06 5.21
CA ALA A 184 13.30 -4.66 4.28
C ALA A 184 13.97 -3.34 4.71
N MET A 185 13.20 -2.33 5.09
CA MET A 185 13.72 -1.05 5.58
C MET A 185 14.46 -1.17 6.91
N LEU A 186 13.96 -1.99 7.85
CA LEU A 186 14.62 -2.24 9.12
C LEU A 186 15.97 -2.94 8.92
N ASN A 187 16.08 -3.86 7.96
CA ASN A 187 17.35 -4.53 7.64
C ASN A 187 18.42 -3.53 7.18
N VAL A 188 18.03 -2.53 6.40
CA VAL A 188 18.94 -1.45 5.99
C VAL A 188 19.32 -0.53 7.16
N ALA A 189 18.37 -0.23 8.05
CA ALA A 189 18.64 0.61 9.22
C ALA A 189 19.57 -0.07 10.24
N SER A 190 19.57 -1.40 10.33
CA SER A 190 20.51 -2.14 11.18
C SER A 190 21.93 -2.17 10.63
N SER A 191 22.11 -2.10 9.30
CA SER A 191 23.42 -2.12 8.66
C SER A 191 24.04 -0.72 8.51
N THR A 192 23.22 0.32 8.49
CA THR A 192 23.65 1.72 8.43
C THR A 192 23.41 2.41 9.77
N GLY A 193 24.46 2.49 10.60
CA GLY A 193 24.47 3.39 11.75
C GLY A 193 24.21 4.82 11.28
N GLU A 194 22.99 5.31 11.53
CA GLU A 194 22.54 6.70 11.32
C GLU A 194 22.47 7.21 9.86
N SER A 195 21.49 6.73 9.07
CA SER A 195 21.02 7.48 7.89
C SER A 195 19.86 8.42 8.29
N GLU A 196 20.04 9.74 8.09
CA GLU A 196 19.08 10.79 8.47
C GLU A 196 17.69 10.65 7.81
N GLY A 197 17.61 9.96 6.66
CA GLY A 197 16.35 9.67 5.97
C GLY A 197 15.42 8.75 6.77
N VAL A 198 15.96 7.78 7.50
CA VAL A 198 15.19 6.85 8.34
C VAL A 198 14.69 7.54 9.61
N LYS A 199 15.50 8.45 10.19
CA LYS A 199 15.10 9.22 11.38
C LYS A 199 13.83 10.03 11.12
N THR A 200 13.69 10.65 9.95
CA THR A 200 12.52 11.46 9.60
C THR A 200 11.23 10.64 9.48
N PHE A 201 11.28 9.44 8.88
CA PHE A 201 10.11 8.57 8.75
C PHE A 201 9.74 7.88 10.06
N THR A 202 10.72 7.34 10.80
CA THR A 202 10.50 6.69 12.10
C THR A 202 10.04 7.70 13.15
N GLN A 203 10.55 8.95 13.13
CA GLN A 203 10.07 10.03 13.98
C GLN A 203 8.64 10.46 13.61
N SER A 204 8.23 10.35 12.34
CA SER A 204 6.85 10.61 11.91
C SER A 204 5.89 9.49 12.35
N LEU A 205 6.30 8.22 12.29
CA LEU A 205 5.53 7.09 12.83
C LEU A 205 5.41 7.14 14.36
N ASN A 206 6.48 7.52 15.07
CA ASN A 206 6.44 7.71 16.53
C ASN A 206 5.63 8.95 16.93
N ARG A 207 5.65 10.04 16.15
CA ARG A 207 4.77 11.20 16.37
C ARG A 207 3.31 10.89 16.10
N GLY A 208 2.99 9.94 15.20
CA GLY A 208 1.63 9.46 14.99
C GLY A 208 1.05 8.66 16.16
N ALA A 209 1.92 8.10 17.02
CA ALA A 209 1.54 7.38 18.24
C ALA A 209 1.57 8.26 19.50
N ALA A 210 2.17 9.46 19.45
CA ALA A 210 2.44 10.31 20.61
C ALA A 210 1.61 11.61 20.67
N THR A 211 0.45 11.69 20.02
CA THR A 211 -0.48 12.85 20.11
C THR A 211 -1.78 12.52 20.84
N THR A 212 -1.70 11.74 21.92
CA THR A 212 -2.78 11.72 22.93
C THR A 212 -2.15 11.59 24.31
N GLY A 213 -1.82 12.71 24.92
CA GLY A 213 -1.50 12.75 26.35
C GLY A 213 -0.37 13.70 26.70
N GLN A 214 -0.67 15.01 26.74
CA GLN A 214 -0.09 15.92 27.72
C GLN A 214 -0.85 17.25 27.70
N ALA A 215 -1.87 17.34 28.56
CA ALA A 215 -2.33 18.61 29.09
C ALA A 215 -1.77 18.71 30.51
N THR A 216 -0.82 19.63 30.69
CA THR A 216 -0.18 19.93 31.97
C THR A 216 -1.18 20.63 32.89
N THR A 217 -1.29 20.13 34.11
CA THR A 217 -2.09 20.67 35.22
C THR A 217 -1.45 21.91 35.82
N GLN A 218 -2.21 22.99 35.94
CA GLN A 218 -2.01 24.05 36.94
C GLN A 218 -3.35 24.32 37.64
N ASP A 219 -3.27 24.32 38.97
CA ASP A 219 -4.36 24.28 39.93
C ASP A 219 -4.69 25.70 40.41
N THR A 220 -5.95 26.14 40.35
CA THR A 220 -6.51 27.16 41.27
C THR A 220 -8.05 27.13 41.27
N SER A 221 -8.61 26.62 42.37
CA SER A 221 -9.85 27.00 43.08
C SER A 221 -11.09 27.54 42.32
N GLY A 222 -12.24 26.88 42.52
CA GLY A 222 -13.56 27.52 42.36
C GLY A 222 -14.73 26.55 42.23
N GLN A 223 -15.69 26.64 43.15
CA GLN A 223 -16.92 25.84 43.27
C GLN A 223 -17.78 25.73 41.98
N SER A 224 -18.32 24.54 41.72
CA SER A 224 -19.78 24.26 41.73
C SER A 224 -20.07 22.84 41.20
N ARG A 225 -20.89 22.09 41.94
CA ARG A 225 -21.38 20.76 41.55
C ARG A 225 -22.36 20.89 40.39
N SER A 226 -22.05 20.28 39.25
CA SER A 226 -23.06 19.83 38.29
C SER A 226 -22.66 18.45 37.77
N SER A 227 -23.41 17.43 38.17
CA SER A 227 -23.28 16.04 37.72
C SER A 227 -23.60 15.94 36.23
N SER A 228 -22.57 15.86 35.37
CA SER A 228 -22.74 15.55 33.96
C SER A 228 -22.68 14.03 33.75
N SER A 229 -23.84 13.40 33.64
CA SER A 229 -23.97 12.00 33.19
C SER A 229 -23.51 11.89 31.73
N THR A 230 -22.46 11.09 31.47
CA THR A 230 -21.98 10.81 30.11
C THR A 230 -22.98 9.94 29.37
N CYS A 231 -23.75 10.52 28.46
CA CYS A 231 -24.68 9.79 27.60
C CYS A 231 -24.00 9.32 26.31
N ILE A 232 -24.07 8.01 26.03
CA ILE A 232 -23.57 7.42 24.78
C ILE A 232 -24.76 7.14 23.87
N SER A 233 -24.94 7.95 22.83
CA SER A 233 -25.94 7.68 21.79
C SER A 233 -25.42 6.66 20.77
N ARG A 234 -26.23 5.65 20.43
CA ARG A 234 -25.85 4.56 19.49
C ARG A 234 -26.15 4.87 18.01
N CYS A 235 -26.55 6.09 17.68
CA CYS A 235 -26.74 6.49 16.29
C CYS A 235 -25.39 6.56 15.54
N PRO A 236 -25.25 5.93 14.35
CA PRO A 236 -24.03 6.05 13.56
C PRO A 236 -23.81 7.51 13.15
N LYS A 237 -22.60 8.04 13.42
CA LYS A 237 -22.19 9.41 13.08
C LYS A 237 -22.56 9.74 11.63
N GLY A 238 -23.31 10.83 11.43
CA GLY A 238 -23.60 11.41 10.11
C GLY A 238 -25.01 11.20 9.54
N ARG A 239 -25.96 10.66 10.31
CA ARG A 239 -27.39 10.70 9.94
C ARG A 239 -28.22 11.37 11.03
N SER A 240 -29.11 12.28 10.62
CA SER A 240 -30.12 12.91 11.47
C SER A 240 -31.13 11.86 11.93
N CYS A 241 -31.07 11.47 13.21
CA CYS A 241 -32.03 10.56 13.86
C CYS A 241 -33.28 11.35 14.31
N SER A 242 -33.99 11.99 13.36
CA SER A 242 -35.19 12.80 13.62
C SER A 242 -36.43 12.15 13.01
N TYR A 243 -37.51 12.09 13.79
CA TYR A 243 -38.83 11.60 13.35
C TYR A 243 -39.76 12.79 13.07
N PRO A 244 -40.66 12.74 12.06
CA PRO A 244 -40.87 11.66 11.08
C PRO A 244 -39.82 11.67 9.94
N GLY A 245 -39.15 10.53 9.68
CA GLY A 245 -38.02 10.48 8.74
C GLY A 245 -37.28 9.13 8.64
N HIS A 246 -36.02 9.13 8.19
CA HIS A 246 -35.20 7.95 7.86
C HIS A 246 -34.78 7.05 9.05
N CYS A 247 -35.69 6.70 9.96
CA CYS A 247 -35.46 5.65 10.95
C CYS A 247 -35.56 4.28 10.24
N ARG A 248 -34.48 3.80 9.61
CA ARG A 248 -34.51 2.57 8.80
C ARG A 248 -34.76 1.28 9.61
N GLN A 249 -34.58 1.33 10.93
CA GLN A 249 -34.65 0.16 11.82
C GLN A 249 -35.43 0.40 13.12
N TYR A 250 -35.95 1.61 13.37
CA TYR A 250 -36.55 2.00 14.66
C TYR A 250 -37.77 2.90 14.45
N THR A 251 -38.64 2.99 15.45
CA THR A 251 -39.85 3.84 15.45
C THR A 251 -39.75 4.85 16.62
N ASP A 252 -40.61 5.87 16.63
CA ASP A 252 -40.79 6.78 17.78
C ASP A 252 -42.04 6.30 18.54
N ALA A 253 -41.85 5.48 19.56
CA ALA A 253 -42.95 4.89 20.31
C ALA A 253 -43.53 5.85 21.36
N ASN A 254 -42.75 6.84 21.80
CA ASN A 254 -43.13 7.80 22.85
C ASN A 254 -43.60 9.16 22.31
N GLN A 255 -43.64 9.32 20.98
CA GLN A 255 -44.09 10.52 20.24
C GLN A 255 -43.30 11.79 20.57
N ASN A 256 -42.01 11.65 20.92
CA ASN A 256 -41.18 12.79 21.31
C ASN A 256 -40.39 13.43 20.14
N GLY A 257 -40.57 12.92 18.91
CA GLY A 257 -39.91 13.40 17.70
C GLY A 257 -38.52 12.82 17.44
N ARG A 258 -38.09 11.79 18.19
CA ARG A 258 -36.78 11.11 18.07
C ARG A 258 -36.97 9.60 17.94
N CYS A 259 -36.04 8.89 17.28
CA CYS A 259 -36.11 7.42 17.24
C CYS A 259 -35.67 6.83 18.60
N ASP A 260 -36.33 5.77 19.10
CA ASP A 260 -36.18 5.23 20.48
C ASP A 260 -34.76 4.77 20.91
N LEU A 261 -33.80 4.59 20.00
CA LEU A 261 -32.38 4.29 20.31
C LEU A 261 -31.43 5.48 20.08
N GLY A 262 -31.97 6.66 19.84
CA GLY A 262 -31.25 7.93 19.87
C GLY A 262 -31.13 8.52 21.27
N GLU A 263 -31.75 7.89 22.26
CA GLU A 263 -31.83 8.37 23.64
C GLU A 263 -30.71 7.78 24.52
N CYS A 264 -30.40 8.53 25.57
CA CYS A 264 -29.47 8.11 26.61
C CYS A 264 -30.14 7.06 27.48
N VAL A 265 -29.47 5.93 27.72
CA VAL A 265 -29.83 5.01 28.81
C VAL A 265 -28.83 5.17 29.94
#